data_AF-A0A9W6KSF5-F1
#
_entry.id   AF-A0A9W6KSF5-F1
#
_cell.length_a   1.000
_cell.length_b   1.000
_cell.length_c   1.000
_cell.angle_alpha   90.00
_cell.angle_beta   90.00
_cell.angle_gamma   90.00
#
_symmetry.space_group_name_H-M   'P 1'
#
loop_
_entity.id
_entity.type
_entity.pdbx_description
1 polymer ?
#
loop_
_entity_poly.entity_id
_entity_poly.type
_entity_poly.pdbx_seq_one_letter_code
_entity_poly.pdbx_strand_id
1 'polypeptide(L)' 'MQHAFRRHLGTTPTAYLHRVRLEHAHRDLRATTGTVAEVARRWGFPDRCRFTVSYQAVYGRLPVLGT' A
#
# COMPACT_ATOMS: atom_id res chain seq x y z
N MET A 1 17.40 18.42 -8.94
CA MET A 1 16.54 17.28 -9.33
C MET A 1 15.40 17.01 -8.33
N GLN A 2 14.66 17.99 -7.77
CA GLN A 2 13.50 17.68 -6.89
C GLN A 2 12.41 18.79 -6.88
N HIS A 3 12.01 19.34 -8.03
CA HIS A 3 10.99 20.40 -8.06
C HIS A 3 9.97 20.24 -9.21
N ALA A 4 9.44 19.03 -9.42
CA ALA A 4 8.47 18.80 -10.50
C ALA A 4 7.28 17.89 -10.16
N PHE A 5 6.87 17.78 -8.89
CA PHE A 5 5.65 17.06 -8.52
C PHE A 5 4.78 17.85 -7.53
N ARG A 6 4.56 19.15 -7.79
CA ARG A 6 3.65 19.98 -6.97
C ARG A 6 2.42 20.52 -7.71
N ARG A 7 2.03 19.95 -8.86
CA ARG A 7 0.94 20.59 -9.64
C ARG A 7 -0.19 19.72 -10.18
N HIS A 8 -0.43 18.51 -9.69
CA HIS A 8 -1.70 17.85 -10.02
C HIS A 8 -2.10 16.83 -8.94
N LEU A 9 -3.39 16.78 -8.62
CA LEU A 9 -4.13 15.76 -7.83
C LEU A 9 -4.55 16.09 -6.38
N GLY A 10 -4.31 17.30 -5.86
CA GLY A 10 -4.81 17.65 -4.51
C GLY A 10 -4.27 16.76 -3.38
N THR A 11 -3.14 16.09 -3.63
CA THR A 11 -2.47 15.16 -2.72
C THR A 11 -0.97 15.40 -2.77
N THR A 12 -0.25 15.02 -1.71
CA THR A 12 1.21 15.12 -1.70
C THR A 12 1.81 13.97 -2.53
N PRO A 13 3.00 14.15 -3.14
CA PRO A 13 3.68 13.06 -3.86
C PRO A 13 3.85 11.79 -3.03
N THR A 14 4.08 11.94 -1.73
CA THR A 14 4.19 10.84 -0.77
C THR A 14 2.86 10.10 -0.59
N ALA A 15 1.73 10.82 -0.51
CA ALA A 15 0.41 10.21 -0.41
C ALA A 15 0.00 9.50 -1.71
N TYR A 16 0.35 10.04 -2.88
CA TYR A 16 0.15 9.36 -4.15
C TYR A 16 0.96 8.05 -4.23
N LEU A 17 2.26 8.10 -3.94
CA LEU A 17 3.11 6.89 -3.91
C LEU A 17 2.62 5.88 -2.88
N HIS A 18 2.15 6.35 -1.73
CA HIS A 18 1.56 5.49 -0.70
C HIS A 18 0.32 4.76 -1.22
N ARG A 19 -0.59 5.46 -1.92
CA ARG A 19 -1.78 4.86 -2.54
C ARG A 19 -1.40 3.82 -3.59
N VAL A 20 -0.46 4.14 -4.48
CA VAL A 20 0.01 3.23 -5.53
C VAL A 20 0.59 1.96 -4.90
N ARG A 21 1.47 2.08 -3.89
CA ARG A 21 2.03 0.93 -3.15
C ARG A 21 0.94 0.07 -2.53
N LEU A 22 -0.08 0.69 -1.94
CA LEU A 22 -1.19 -0.02 -1.30
C LEU A 22 -2.07 -0.77 -2.32
N GLU A 23 -2.28 -0.20 -3.51
CA GLU A 23 -3.01 -0.83 -4.61
C GLU A 23 -2.28 -2.06 -5.15
N HIS A 24 -0.97 -1.96 -5.35
CA HIS A 24 -0.17 -3.10 -5.79
C HIS A 24 -0.09 -4.19 -4.72
N ALA A 25 0.10 -3.83 -3.44
CA ALA A 25 0.05 -4.78 -2.33
C ALA A 25 -1.29 -5.52 -2.26
N HIS A 26 -2.40 -4.83 -2.52
CA HIS A 26 -3.73 -5.44 -2.55
C HIS A 26 -3.86 -6.50 -3.65
N ARG A 27 -3.32 -6.25 -4.84
CA ARG A 27 -3.31 -7.23 -5.94
C ARG A 27 -2.43 -8.43 -5.58
N ASP A 28 -1.26 -8.17 -5.02
CA ASP A 28 -0.29 -9.19 -4.65
C ASP A 28 -0.81 -10.13 -3.55
N LEU A 29 -1.52 -9.60 -2.56
CA LEU A 29 -2.22 -10.40 -1.53
C LEU A 29 -3.18 -11.45 -2.12
N ARG A 30 -3.76 -11.19 -3.29
CA ARG A 30 -4.68 -12.11 -3.96
C ARG A 30 -3.98 -13.14 -4.86
N ALA A 31 -2.74 -12.87 -5.26
CA ALA A 31 -1.98 -13.69 -6.19
C ALA A 31 -0.93 -14.57 -5.50
N THR A 32 -0.63 -14.30 -4.22
CA THR A 32 0.44 -14.96 -3.48
C THR A 32 -0.06 -15.95 -2.44
N THR A 33 0.77 -16.95 -2.13
CA THR A 33 0.61 -17.86 -0.99
C THR A 33 1.49 -17.47 0.21
N GLY A 34 2.21 -16.34 0.12
CA GLY A 34 3.04 -15.81 1.22
C GLY A 34 2.22 -15.20 2.35
N THR A 35 2.87 -14.54 3.30
CA THR A 35 2.22 -13.87 4.43
C THR A 35 1.90 -12.40 4.13
N VAL A 36 0.90 -11.85 4.83
CA VAL A 36 0.58 -10.41 4.78
C VAL A 36 1.80 -9.54 5.12
N ALA A 37 2.66 -9.99 6.03
CA ALA A 37 3.87 -9.25 6.43
C ALA A 37 4.92 -9.20 5.31
N GLU A 38 5.08 -10.28 4.55
CA GLU A 38 5.98 -10.33 3.40
C GLU A 38 5.50 -9.42 2.27
N VAL A 39 4.19 -9.43 1.97
CA VAL A 39 3.60 -8.52 0.98
C VAL A 39 3.75 -7.07 1.42
N ALA A 40 3.50 -6.76 2.69
CA ALA A 40 3.70 -5.42 3.23
C ALA A 40 5.15 -4.93 3.03
N ARG A 41 6.15 -5.74 3.43
CA ARG A 41 7.57 -5.42 3.26
C ARG A 41 7.95 -5.24 1.80
N ARG A 42 7.45 -6.09 0.90
CA ARG A 42 7.73 -6.02 -0.55
C ARG A 42 7.30 -4.68 -1.15
N TRP A 43 6.16 -4.14 -0.72
CA TRP A 43 5.62 -2.88 -1.23
C TRP A 43 6.05 -1.65 -0.41
N GLY A 44 7.04 -1.80 0.48
CA GLY A 44 7.65 -0.71 1.21
C GLY A 44 6.88 -0.25 2.45
N PHE A 45 6.01 -1.10 2.99
CA PHE A 45 5.44 -0.89 4.31
C PHE A 45 6.36 -1.51 5.36
N PRO A 46 6.85 -0.73 6.34
CA PRO A 46 7.91 -1.17 7.25
C PRO A 46 7.47 -2.28 8.20
N ASP A 47 6.18 -2.29 8.56
CA ASP A 47 5.61 -3.29 9.45
C ASP A 47 4.16 -3.61 9.10
N ARG A 48 3.72 -4.81 9.54
CA ARG A 48 2.37 -5.34 9.29
C ARG A 48 1.28 -4.47 9.92
N CYS A 49 1.53 -3.85 11.08
CA CYS A 49 0.51 -3.07 11.78
C CYS A 49 0.18 -1.78 11.00
N ARG A 50 1.20 -1.03 10.57
CA ARG A 50 1.02 0.17 9.73
C ARG A 50 0.38 -0.14 8.38
N PHE A 51 0.76 -1.27 7.77
CA PHE A 51 0.10 -1.74 6.56
C PHE A 51 -1.38 -2.03 6.80
N THR A 52 -1.71 -2.73 7.90
CA THR A 52 -3.10 -3.09 8.25
C THR A 52 -3.97 -1.85 8.45
N VAL A 53 -3.49 -0.86 9.19
CA VAL A 53 -4.21 0.41 9.40
C VAL A 53 -4.44 1.14 8.08
N SER A 54 -3.40 1.25 7.25
CA SER A 54 -3.47 1.92 5.94
C SER A 54 -4.44 1.20 5.00
N TYR A 55 -4.41 -0.13 5.01
CA TYR A 55 -5.26 -0.98 4.18
C TYR A 55 -6.72 -0.88 4.62
N GLN A 56 -6.99 -0.94 5.92
CA GLN A 56 -8.35 -0.78 6.45
C GLN A 56 -8.92 0.61 6.17
N ALA A 57 -8.11 1.66 6.26
CA ALA A 57 -8.55 3.02 5.95
C ALA A 57 -8.99 3.20 4.48
N VAL A 58 -8.41 2.43 3.55
CA VAL A 58 -8.71 2.53 2.12
C VAL A 58 -9.77 1.51 1.66
N TYR A 59 -9.73 0.29 2.18
CA TYR A 59 -10.60 -0.81 1.72
C TYR A 59 -11.70 -1.20 2.70
N GLY A 60 -11.75 -0.59 3.89
CA GLY A 60 -12.74 -0.88 4.93
C GLY A 60 -12.65 -2.27 5.56
N ARG A 61 -11.63 -3.06 5.21
CA ARG A 61 -11.44 -4.44 5.69
C ARG A 61 -9.98 -4.72 5.98
N LEU A 62 -9.70 -5.77 6.75
CA LEU A 62 -8.34 -6.21 7.02
C LEU A 62 -7.70 -6.85 5.77
N PRO A 63 -6.37 -6.76 5.60
CA PRO A 63 -5.66 -7.49 4.56
C PRO A 63 -5.75 -8.99 4.84
N VAL A 64 -6.29 -9.73 3.88
CA VAL A 64 -6.39 -11.20 3.89
C VAL A 64 -5.76 -11.72 2.62
N LEU A 65 -5.14 -12.90 2.71
CA LEU A 65 -4.65 -13.61 1.53
C LEU A 65 -5.83 -14.08 0.68
N GLY A 66 -5.62 -14.18 -0.63
CA GLY A 66 -6.58 -14.85 -1.51
C GLY A 66 -6.62 -16.34 -1.17
N THR A 67 -7.70 -16.79 -0.53
CA THR A 67 -8.17 -18.18 -0.62
C THR A 67 -8.71 -18.47 -2.01
#